data_AF-V5H902-F1
#
_entry.id   AF-V5H902-F1
#
_cell.length_a   1.000
_cell.length_b   1.000
_cell.length_c   1.000
_cell.angle_alpha   90.00
_cell.angle_beta   90.00
_cell.angle_gamma   90.00
#
_symmetry.space_group_name_H-M   'P 1'
#
loop_
_entity.id
_entity.type
_entity.pdbx_description
1 polymer ?
#
loop_
_entity_poly.entity_id
_entity_poly.type
_entity_poly.pdbx_seq_one_letter_code
_entity_poly.pdbx_strand_id
1 'polypeptide(L)'
;AVVYAALPTIQPLQRLLRAMLRSKYLARVLVVWGSELAAPSASKLVAGSGSSRVPVHVVVPPRRGIGSRFLPHPLIETDAVLALDEDVALSSEEMDFAFRVWQSFPERIVGFPARSHYWDDTKAAWGYSSKWTNEYSMVLTGAAFYHRYYQEMYSRWLPESLRQTVDAAHNCEDILMNFLVSQVTRLPPIKVTQRKQYREAATSPATAYPSPWNDPDHFVQRQACLNAFVTHW
;
A
#
# COMPACT_ATOMS: atom_id res chain seq x y z
N ALA A 1 4.69 0.12 10.92
CA ALA A 1 3.88 0.56 9.76
C ALA A 1 4.76 1.39 8.82
N VAL A 2 4.51 1.27 7.53
CA VAL A 2 5.18 2.00 6.46
C VAL A 2 4.13 2.78 5.67
N VAL A 3 4.22 4.10 5.70
CA VAL A 3 3.30 5.00 4.99
C VAL A 3 4.03 5.61 3.80
N TYR A 4 3.52 5.43 2.59
CA TYR A 4 4.05 6.14 1.42
C TYR A 4 3.34 7.49 1.28
N ALA A 5 4.11 8.57 1.25
CA ALA A 5 3.61 9.93 1.22
C ALA A 5 4.25 10.74 0.09
N ALA A 6 3.45 11.18 -0.88
CA ALA A 6 3.86 11.96 -2.03
C ALA A 6 2.95 13.16 -2.33
N LEU A 7 1.80 13.29 -1.64
CA LEU A 7 0.86 14.39 -1.80
C LEU A 7 1.49 15.74 -1.44
N PRO A 8 1.06 16.83 -2.09
CA PRO A 8 1.58 18.17 -1.82
C PRO A 8 1.20 18.71 -0.43
N THR A 9 0.21 18.09 0.22
CA THR A 9 -0.33 18.52 1.52
C THR A 9 -0.15 17.40 2.55
N ILE A 10 0.18 17.78 3.79
CA ILE A 10 0.46 16.82 4.86
C ILE A 10 -0.78 16.49 5.71
N GLN A 11 -1.90 17.16 5.48
CA GLN A 11 -3.12 17.04 6.29
C GLN A 11 -3.72 15.63 6.27
N PRO A 12 -3.82 14.93 5.12
CA PRO A 12 -4.25 13.52 5.10
C PRO A 12 -3.31 12.63 5.93
N LEU A 13 -2.01 12.79 5.75
CA LEU A 13 -0.99 12.07 6.52
C LEU A 13 -1.10 12.34 8.03
N GLN A 14 -1.32 13.59 8.45
CA GLN A 14 -1.54 13.95 9.86
C GLN A 14 -2.82 13.34 10.43
N ARG A 15 -3.90 13.22 9.64
CA ARG A 15 -5.12 12.52 10.06
C ARG A 15 -4.86 11.03 10.25
N LEU A 16 -4.19 10.40 9.28
CA LEU A 16 -3.83 8.98 9.35
C LEU A 16 -2.92 8.70 10.57
N LEU A 17 -1.88 9.51 10.78
CA LEU A 17 -0.98 9.38 11.93
C LEU A 17 -1.73 9.48 13.27
N ARG A 18 -2.69 10.41 13.39
CA ARG A 18 -3.52 10.52 14.61
C ARG A 18 -4.30 9.24 14.92
N ALA A 19 -4.78 8.53 13.90
CA ALA A 19 -5.45 7.25 14.10
C ALA A 19 -4.44 6.14 14.43
N MET A 20 -3.35 6.04 13.65
CA MET A 20 -2.30 5.04 13.84
C MET A 20 -1.68 5.08 15.24
N LEU A 21 -1.36 6.28 15.74
CA LEU A 21 -0.68 6.47 17.04
C LEU A 21 -1.52 6.06 18.25
N ARG A 22 -2.80 5.71 18.06
CA ARG A 22 -3.71 5.16 19.08
C ARG A 22 -3.78 3.63 19.06
N SER A 23 -3.20 2.96 18.06
CA SER A 23 -3.15 1.50 17.97
C SER A 23 -2.39 0.90 19.16
N LYS A 24 -2.88 -0.24 19.66
CA LYS A 24 -2.26 -0.97 20.78
C LYS A 24 -1.02 -1.76 20.36
N TYR A 25 -0.89 -2.07 19.07
CA TYR A 25 0.13 -2.97 18.54
C TYR A 25 1.20 -2.28 17.71
N LEU A 26 1.05 -0.98 17.45
CA LEU A 26 1.96 -0.25 16.59
C LEU A 26 3.32 -0.02 17.26
N ALA A 27 4.35 -0.66 16.74
CA ALA A 27 5.72 -0.52 17.26
C ALA A 27 6.42 0.76 16.79
N ARG A 28 6.25 1.13 15.50
CA ARG A 28 6.95 2.25 14.85
C ARG A 28 6.23 2.67 13.57
N VAL A 29 6.36 3.94 13.18
CA VAL A 29 5.95 4.45 11.88
C VAL A 29 7.17 4.93 11.07
N LEU A 30 7.31 4.42 9.86
CA LEU A 30 8.18 4.99 8.84
C LEU A 30 7.29 5.68 7.79
N VAL A 31 7.49 6.97 7.60
CA VAL A 31 6.91 7.74 6.51
C VAL A 31 7.95 7.79 5.39
N VAL A 32 7.71 7.03 4.32
CA VAL A 32 8.53 7.06 3.10
C VAL A 32 8.08 8.25 2.27
N TRP A 33 8.90 9.29 2.28
CA TRP A 33 8.60 10.57 1.65
C TRP A 33 8.96 10.53 0.16
N GLY A 34 7.97 10.25 -0.69
CA GLY A 34 8.09 10.17 -2.14
C GLY A 34 7.94 11.51 -2.88
N SER A 35 7.53 12.59 -2.21
CA SER A 35 7.33 13.91 -2.83
C SER A 35 8.65 14.63 -3.13
N GLU A 36 8.73 15.34 -4.26
CA GLU A 36 9.85 16.26 -4.57
C GLU A 36 9.92 17.45 -3.62
N LEU A 37 8.85 17.74 -2.89
CA LEU A 37 8.85 18.78 -1.86
C LEU A 37 9.77 18.41 -0.70
N ALA A 38 10.19 19.43 0.06
CA ALA A 38 10.97 19.24 1.27
C ALA A 38 10.23 18.33 2.26
N ALA A 39 10.92 17.31 2.76
CA ALA A 39 10.36 16.38 3.74
C ALA A 39 10.03 17.11 5.04
N PRO A 40 8.81 16.95 5.60
CA PRO A 40 8.45 17.54 6.87
C PRO A 40 9.23 16.86 8.01
N SER A 41 9.46 17.58 9.11
CA SER A 41 9.98 16.96 10.32
C SER A 41 8.92 16.02 10.92
N ALA A 42 9.37 14.97 11.60
CA ALA A 42 8.47 14.07 12.34
C ALA A 42 7.61 14.84 13.36
N SER A 43 8.19 15.85 14.04
CA SER A 43 7.47 16.71 14.99
C SER A 43 6.31 17.47 14.34
N LYS A 44 6.48 17.96 13.10
CA LYS A 44 5.41 18.62 12.34
C LYS A 44 4.30 17.65 11.95
N LEU A 45 4.66 16.41 11.60
CA LEU A 45 3.69 15.38 11.23
C LEU A 45 2.83 14.90 12.41
N VAL A 46 3.38 14.84 13.62
CA VAL A 46 2.64 14.39 14.81
C VAL A 46 2.05 15.54 15.63
N ALA A 47 2.20 16.79 15.18
CA ALA A 47 1.62 17.95 15.85
C ALA A 47 0.11 17.75 16.07
N GLY A 48 -0.34 17.91 17.31
CA GLY A 48 -1.75 17.72 17.69
C GLY A 48 -2.21 16.26 17.82
N SER A 49 -1.29 15.28 17.74
CA SER A 49 -1.62 13.85 17.92
C SER A 49 -1.63 13.38 19.37
N GLY A 50 -1.35 14.28 20.32
CA GLY A 50 -1.14 13.95 21.74
C GLY A 50 0.21 13.27 21.99
N SER A 51 0.47 12.92 23.24
CA SER A 51 1.70 12.21 23.64
C SER A 51 1.57 10.73 23.27
N SER A 52 2.15 10.33 22.14
CA SER A 52 2.34 8.91 21.79
C SER A 52 3.79 8.49 22.05
N ARG A 53 3.98 7.27 22.54
CA ARG A 53 5.31 6.65 22.70
C ARG A 53 5.83 6.02 21.42
N VAL A 54 4.99 5.92 20.38
CA VAL A 54 5.35 5.29 19.12
C VAL A 54 6.28 6.21 18.33
N PRO A 55 7.52 5.79 18.02
CA PRO A 55 8.44 6.60 17.24
C PRO A 55 7.95 6.74 15.79
N VAL A 56 8.04 7.97 15.27
CA VAL A 56 7.73 8.32 13.87
C VAL A 56 9.00 8.82 13.20
N HIS A 57 9.36 8.20 12.08
CA HIS A 57 10.52 8.56 11.28
C HIS A 57 10.08 8.98 9.89
N VAL A 58 10.69 10.02 9.35
CA VAL A 58 10.52 10.43 7.95
C VAL A 58 11.78 10.01 7.21
N VAL A 59 11.62 9.22 6.16
CA VAL A 59 12.71 8.64 5.36
C VAL A 59 12.53 9.12 3.93
N VAL A 60 13.54 9.79 3.41
CA VAL A 60 13.63 10.12 1.98
C VAL A 60 14.35 8.96 1.28
N PRO A 61 13.71 8.24 0.34
CA PRO A 61 14.35 7.12 -0.32
C PRO A 61 15.45 7.61 -1.28
N PRO A 62 16.50 6.80 -1.55
CA PRO A 62 17.57 7.18 -2.47
C PRO A 62 17.07 7.46 -3.90
N ARG A 63 16.05 6.71 -4.33
CA ARG A 63 15.33 6.93 -5.59
C ARG A 63 13.84 7.03 -5.27
N ARG A 64 13.21 8.10 -5.74
CA ARG A 64 11.77 8.33 -5.59
C ARG A 64 11.01 7.47 -6.59
N GLY A 65 9.99 6.78 -6.10
CA GLY A 65 9.15 5.86 -6.85
C GLY A 65 8.20 5.17 -5.89
N ILE A 66 7.01 4.78 -6.38
CA ILE A 66 5.97 4.21 -5.51
C ILE A 66 6.44 2.89 -4.86
N GLY A 67 7.28 2.11 -5.56
CA GLY A 67 7.91 0.90 -5.03
C GLY A 67 8.93 1.11 -3.92
N SER A 68 9.40 2.35 -3.68
CA SER A 68 10.38 2.66 -2.62
C SER A 68 9.89 2.30 -1.21
N ARG A 69 8.56 2.22 -1.02
CA ARG A 69 7.92 1.76 0.22
C ARG A 69 8.20 0.30 0.57
N PHE A 70 8.72 -0.48 -0.37
CA PHE A 70 9.07 -1.89 -0.18
C PHE A 70 10.58 -2.13 -0.03
N LEU A 71 11.38 -1.07 0.02
CA LEU A 71 12.80 -1.21 0.28
C LEU A 71 13.02 -1.70 1.72
N PRO A 72 13.85 -2.74 1.94
CA PRO A 72 14.29 -3.11 3.27
C PRO A 72 14.92 -1.92 3.99
N HIS A 73 14.54 -1.72 5.25
CA HIS A 73 15.01 -0.59 6.04
C HIS A 73 15.37 -1.06 7.46
N PRO A 74 16.50 -0.63 8.05
CA PRO A 74 16.95 -1.11 9.36
C PRO A 74 15.97 -0.81 10.51
N LEU A 75 15.17 0.25 10.37
CA LEU A 75 14.10 0.56 11.33
C LEU A 75 12.86 -0.35 11.22
N ILE A 76 12.80 -1.30 10.28
CA ILE A 76 11.72 -2.30 10.16
C ILE A 76 12.18 -3.59 10.83
N GLU A 77 11.95 -3.67 12.13
CA GLU A 77 12.40 -4.78 12.98
C GLU A 77 11.31 -5.84 13.21
N THR A 78 10.04 -5.50 12.96
CA THR A 78 8.89 -6.37 13.18
C THR A 78 8.60 -7.24 11.97
N ASP A 79 8.16 -8.47 12.21
CA ASP A 79 7.76 -9.37 11.11
C ASP A 79 6.55 -8.87 10.33
N ALA A 80 5.57 -8.27 11.02
CA ALA A 80 4.42 -7.64 10.38
C ALA A 80 4.76 -6.25 9.85
N VAL A 81 4.40 -5.97 8.60
CA VAL A 81 4.43 -4.62 8.02
C VAL A 81 3.02 -4.22 7.64
N LEU A 82 2.46 -3.23 8.35
CA LEU A 82 1.28 -2.50 7.89
C LEU A 82 1.71 -1.45 6.87
N ALA A 83 1.39 -1.68 5.59
CA ALA A 83 1.59 -0.72 4.52
C ALA A 83 0.33 0.11 4.28
N LEU A 84 0.51 1.43 4.20
CA LEU A 84 -0.56 2.42 4.06
C LEU A 84 -0.24 3.49 3.03
N ASP A 85 -1.22 3.89 2.23
CA ASP A 85 -1.19 5.17 1.50
C ASP A 85 -1.53 6.31 2.47
N GLU A 86 -1.01 7.50 2.23
CA GLU A 86 -1.19 8.64 3.13
C GLU A 86 -2.62 9.20 3.22
N ASP A 87 -3.52 8.83 2.30
CA ASP A 87 -4.93 9.27 2.22
C ASP A 87 -5.93 8.23 2.75
N VAL A 88 -5.43 7.17 3.39
CA VAL A 88 -6.26 6.12 3.98
C VAL A 88 -6.95 6.62 5.25
N ALA A 89 -8.24 6.33 5.34
CA ALA A 89 -9.11 6.57 6.49
C ALA A 89 -9.42 5.25 7.18
N LEU A 90 -8.55 4.83 8.11
CA LEU A 90 -8.73 3.67 8.99
C LEU A 90 -8.66 4.09 10.46
N SER A 91 -9.48 3.47 11.31
CA SER A 91 -9.39 3.65 12.76
C SER A 91 -8.30 2.75 13.38
N SER A 92 -7.89 3.08 14.61
CA SER A 92 -6.96 2.24 15.38
C SER A 92 -7.53 0.83 15.62
N GLU A 93 -8.83 0.70 15.84
CA GLU A 93 -9.50 -0.58 16.08
C GLU A 93 -9.51 -1.45 14.83
N GLU A 94 -9.70 -0.85 13.65
CA GLU A 94 -9.61 -1.56 12.37
C GLU A 94 -8.19 -2.07 12.11
N MET A 95 -7.17 -1.25 12.39
CA MET A 95 -5.77 -1.65 12.28
C MET A 95 -5.43 -2.79 13.26
N ASP A 96 -5.86 -2.67 14.52
CA ASP A 96 -5.63 -3.67 15.57
C ASP A 96 -6.32 -5.00 15.24
N PHE A 97 -7.55 -4.95 14.70
CA PHE A 97 -8.26 -6.15 14.24
C PHE A 97 -7.54 -6.81 13.07
N ALA A 98 -7.18 -6.05 12.04
CA ALA A 98 -6.48 -6.57 10.87
C ALA A 98 -5.11 -7.17 11.22
N PHE A 99 -4.40 -6.58 12.18
CA PHE A 99 -3.16 -7.15 12.72
C PHE A 99 -3.40 -8.53 13.35
N ARG A 100 -4.43 -8.68 14.19
CA ARG A 100 -4.77 -9.98 14.79
C ARG A 100 -5.15 -11.04 13.75
N VAL A 101 -5.85 -10.63 12.70
CA VAL A 101 -6.13 -11.54 11.56
C VAL A 101 -4.81 -11.93 10.89
N TRP A 102 -3.92 -10.99 10.61
CA TRP A 102 -2.60 -11.28 10.03
C TRP A 102 -1.76 -12.23 10.90
N GLN A 103 -1.83 -12.11 12.23
CA GLN A 103 -1.12 -13.05 13.12
C GLN A 103 -1.55 -14.51 12.94
N SER A 104 -2.77 -14.76 12.44
CA SER A 104 -3.27 -16.11 12.14
C SER A 104 -2.85 -16.61 10.74
N PHE A 105 -2.38 -15.71 9.88
CA PHE A 105 -2.04 -15.97 8.47
C PHE A 105 -0.81 -15.14 8.04
N PRO A 106 0.33 -15.25 8.74
CA PRO A 106 1.46 -14.33 8.60
C PRO A 106 2.08 -14.33 7.20
N GLU A 107 1.93 -15.43 6.46
CA GLU A 107 2.45 -15.61 5.10
C GLU A 107 1.60 -14.90 4.03
N ARG A 108 0.36 -14.48 4.34
CA ARG A 108 -0.60 -13.93 3.37
C ARG A 108 -0.71 -12.40 3.49
N ILE A 109 -1.13 -11.75 2.40
CA ILE A 109 -1.54 -10.35 2.45
C ILE A 109 -2.92 -10.28 3.12
N VAL A 110 -3.03 -9.49 4.19
CA VAL A 110 -4.27 -9.28 4.95
C VAL A 110 -4.63 -7.80 4.97
N GLY A 111 -5.75 -7.40 4.37
CA GLY A 111 -6.04 -5.97 4.22
C GLY A 111 -7.44 -5.63 3.76
N PHE A 112 -7.62 -4.38 3.33
CA PHE A 112 -8.94 -3.79 3.11
C PHE A 112 -9.31 -3.66 1.63
N PRO A 113 -8.48 -3.08 0.73
CA PRO A 113 -8.90 -2.81 -0.63
C PRO A 113 -8.77 -4.06 -1.49
N ALA A 114 -9.90 -4.74 -1.74
CA ALA A 114 -9.93 -5.91 -2.61
C ALA A 114 -10.11 -5.52 -4.08
N ARG A 115 -9.43 -6.25 -4.97
CA ARG A 115 -9.51 -6.16 -6.42
C ARG A 115 -9.49 -7.54 -7.04
N SER A 116 -9.83 -7.64 -8.32
CA SER A 116 -9.74 -8.89 -9.05
C SER A 116 -9.05 -8.71 -10.40
N HIS A 117 -8.60 -9.83 -10.93
CA HIS A 117 -8.26 -9.99 -12.34
C HIS A 117 -9.22 -11.02 -12.95
N TYR A 118 -9.36 -10.97 -14.27
CA TYR A 118 -10.15 -11.94 -15.02
C TYR A 118 -9.51 -12.14 -16.39
N TRP A 119 -9.74 -13.31 -17.00
CA TRP A 119 -9.33 -13.53 -18.39
C TRP A 119 -10.41 -12.96 -19.32
N ASP A 120 -10.00 -12.13 -20.30
CA ASP A 120 -10.87 -11.60 -21.34
C ASP A 120 -10.62 -12.38 -22.64
N ASP A 121 -11.48 -13.36 -22.93
CA ASP A 121 -11.37 -14.20 -24.12
C ASP A 121 -11.37 -13.41 -25.42
N THR A 122 -12.07 -12.27 -25.47
CA THR A 122 -12.14 -11.45 -26.68
C THR A 122 -10.82 -10.75 -27.00
N LYS A 123 -10.02 -10.47 -25.97
CA LYS A 123 -8.71 -9.81 -26.09
C LYS A 123 -7.55 -10.78 -25.97
N ALA A 124 -7.82 -12.04 -25.62
CA ALA A 124 -6.82 -13.03 -25.22
C ALA A 124 -5.81 -12.45 -24.22
N ALA A 125 -6.31 -11.73 -23.21
CA ALA A 125 -5.49 -11.00 -22.26
C ALA A 125 -6.15 -10.95 -20.87
N TRP A 126 -5.32 -10.77 -19.83
CA TRP A 126 -5.82 -10.53 -18.48
C TRP A 126 -6.37 -9.10 -18.34
N GLY A 127 -7.52 -8.96 -17.70
CA GLY A 127 -8.13 -7.69 -17.32
C GLY A 127 -8.00 -7.41 -15.82
N TYR A 128 -7.85 -6.13 -15.46
CA TYR A 128 -7.91 -5.66 -14.06
C TYR A 128 -9.32 -5.12 -13.75
N SER A 129 -9.85 -5.46 -12.58
CA SER A 129 -11.17 -4.98 -12.14
C SER A 129 -11.13 -4.38 -10.74
N SER A 130 -11.70 -3.18 -10.64
CA SER A 130 -12.06 -2.53 -9.37
C SER A 130 -13.53 -2.72 -8.97
N LYS A 131 -14.28 -3.51 -9.75
CA LYS A 131 -15.69 -3.77 -9.45
C LYS A 131 -15.81 -4.50 -8.12
N TRP A 132 -16.76 -4.05 -7.32
CA TRP A 132 -17.10 -4.69 -6.06
C TRP A 132 -17.90 -5.96 -6.34
N THR A 133 -17.25 -7.10 -6.22
CA THR A 133 -17.88 -8.41 -6.35
C THR A 133 -17.60 -9.25 -5.10
N ASN A 134 -18.23 -10.43 -5.02
CA ASN A 134 -17.95 -11.40 -3.96
C ASN A 134 -16.66 -12.17 -4.19
N GLU A 135 -16.05 -12.02 -5.37
CA GLU A 135 -14.79 -12.65 -5.75
C GLU A 135 -13.68 -11.59 -5.80
N TYR A 136 -12.50 -11.97 -5.33
CA TYR A 136 -11.31 -11.16 -5.37
C TYR A 136 -10.08 -12.05 -5.45
N SER A 137 -9.04 -11.56 -6.11
CA SER A 137 -7.75 -12.25 -6.24
C SER A 137 -6.59 -11.42 -5.71
N MET A 138 -6.85 -10.16 -5.34
CA MET A 138 -5.83 -9.23 -4.86
C MET A 138 -6.34 -8.43 -3.66
N VAL A 139 -5.43 -8.11 -2.74
CA VAL A 139 -5.61 -7.10 -1.71
C VAL A 139 -4.48 -6.07 -1.85
N LEU A 140 -4.83 -4.81 -2.08
CA LEU A 140 -3.86 -3.77 -2.38
C LEU A 140 -3.08 -3.37 -1.13
N THR A 141 -1.76 -3.22 -1.27
CA THR A 141 -0.83 -2.85 -0.18
C THR A 141 -0.98 -1.41 0.29
N GLY A 142 -1.82 -0.61 -0.36
CA GLY A 142 -2.20 0.72 0.11
C GLY A 142 -2.96 0.71 1.43
N ALA A 143 -3.50 -0.44 1.85
CA ALA A 143 -3.96 -0.67 3.23
C ALA A 143 -3.97 -2.17 3.54
N ALA A 144 -2.79 -2.73 3.84
CA ALA A 144 -2.65 -4.15 4.14
C ALA A 144 -1.45 -4.47 5.02
N PHE A 145 -1.55 -5.58 5.73
CA PHE A 145 -0.45 -6.28 6.38
C PHE A 145 0.16 -7.32 5.45
N TYR A 146 1.48 -7.44 5.50
CA TYR A 146 2.23 -8.55 4.92
C TYR A 146 3.50 -8.78 5.75
N HIS A 147 4.18 -9.91 5.53
CA HIS A 147 5.43 -10.20 6.22
C HIS A 147 6.62 -9.43 5.64
N ARG A 148 7.48 -8.87 6.50
CA ARG A 148 8.68 -8.11 6.11
C ARG A 148 9.62 -8.81 5.11
N TYR A 149 9.68 -10.14 5.07
CA TYR A 149 10.56 -10.84 4.14
C TYR A 149 10.13 -10.59 2.67
N TYR A 150 8.87 -10.22 2.43
CA TYR A 150 8.44 -9.84 1.08
C TYR A 150 9.08 -8.53 0.61
N GLN A 151 9.57 -7.65 1.50
CA GLN A 151 10.38 -6.49 1.11
C GLN A 151 11.75 -6.92 0.56
N GLU A 152 12.36 -7.91 1.21
CA GLU A 152 13.62 -8.51 0.75
C GLU A 152 13.43 -9.21 -0.59
N MET A 153 12.39 -10.04 -0.71
CA MET A 153 12.06 -10.71 -1.98
C MET A 153 11.74 -9.70 -3.09
N TYR A 154 10.94 -8.68 -2.80
CA TYR A 154 10.59 -7.64 -3.78
C TYR A 154 11.83 -6.90 -4.27
N SER A 155 12.73 -6.52 -3.36
CA SER A 155 13.87 -5.66 -3.67
C SER A 155 15.09 -6.42 -4.18
N ARG A 156 15.29 -7.68 -3.77
CA ARG A 156 16.50 -8.44 -4.09
C ARG A 156 16.26 -9.64 -5.01
N TRP A 157 15.08 -10.24 -5.01
CA TRP A 157 14.85 -11.52 -5.71
C TRP A 157 13.96 -11.38 -6.94
N LEU A 158 13.03 -10.42 -6.95
CA LEU A 158 12.30 -10.13 -8.18
C LEU A 158 13.28 -9.68 -9.27
N PRO A 159 13.09 -10.12 -10.52
CA PRO A 159 13.81 -9.56 -11.66
C PRO A 159 13.69 -8.05 -11.68
N GLU A 160 14.79 -7.38 -11.99
CA GLU A 160 14.82 -5.93 -12.05
C GLU A 160 13.84 -5.37 -13.08
N SER A 161 13.62 -6.08 -14.20
CA SER A 161 12.67 -5.69 -15.24
C SER A 161 11.25 -5.48 -14.72
N LEU A 162 10.78 -6.31 -13.77
CA LEU A 162 9.45 -6.15 -13.17
C LEU A 162 9.37 -4.89 -12.31
N ARG A 163 10.44 -4.58 -11.56
CA ARG A 163 10.53 -3.33 -10.80
C ARG A 163 10.62 -2.11 -11.73
N GLN A 164 11.31 -2.24 -12.86
CA GLN A 164 11.38 -1.19 -13.88
C GLN A 164 10.02 -0.95 -14.55
N THR A 165 9.19 -1.99 -14.74
CA THR A 165 7.80 -1.81 -15.19
C THR A 165 6.99 -0.99 -14.19
N VAL A 166 7.12 -1.26 -12.89
CA VAL A 166 6.48 -0.46 -11.83
C VAL A 166 6.99 0.98 -11.83
N ASP A 167 8.30 1.19 -11.93
CA ASP A 167 8.91 2.51 -11.97
C ASP A 167 8.40 3.32 -13.18
N ALA A 168 8.36 2.70 -14.36
CA ALA A 168 7.92 3.36 -15.59
C ALA A 168 6.43 3.68 -15.59
N ALA A 169 5.60 2.80 -15.00
CA ALA A 169 4.16 3.02 -14.88
C ALA A 169 3.78 3.99 -13.75
N HIS A 170 4.69 4.25 -12.80
CA HIS A 170 4.39 4.93 -11.53
C HIS A 170 3.17 4.34 -10.80
N ASN A 171 2.96 3.02 -10.94
CA ASN A 171 1.77 2.29 -10.54
C ASN A 171 2.11 0.79 -10.39
N CYS A 172 1.13 -0.02 -10.00
CA CYS A 172 1.18 -1.49 -10.01
C CYS A 172 2.16 -2.17 -9.03
N GLU A 173 2.77 -1.42 -8.11
CA GLU A 173 3.64 -2.00 -7.08
C GLU A 173 2.86 -2.96 -6.16
N ASP A 174 1.59 -2.64 -5.90
CA ASP A 174 0.67 -3.45 -5.14
C ASP A 174 0.27 -4.75 -5.88
N ILE A 175 0.05 -4.67 -7.20
CA ILE A 175 -0.19 -5.82 -8.08
C ILE A 175 1.04 -6.72 -8.08
N LEU A 176 2.23 -6.16 -8.29
CA LEU A 176 3.48 -6.92 -8.30
C LEU A 176 3.70 -7.63 -6.96
N MET A 177 3.39 -6.97 -5.84
CA MET A 177 3.43 -7.60 -4.52
C MET A 177 2.44 -8.78 -4.41
N ASN A 178 1.22 -8.67 -4.94
CA ASN A 178 0.27 -9.77 -4.94
C ASN A 178 0.75 -10.95 -5.80
N PHE A 179 1.37 -10.71 -6.95
CA PHE A 179 2.02 -11.76 -7.76
C PHE A 179 3.12 -12.46 -6.96
N LEU A 180 4.01 -11.68 -6.34
CA LEU A 180 5.10 -12.21 -5.52
C LEU A 180 4.58 -13.11 -4.39
N VAL A 181 3.63 -12.61 -3.59
CA VAL A 181 3.10 -13.36 -2.43
C VAL A 181 2.34 -14.61 -2.88
N SER A 182 1.49 -14.51 -3.91
CA SER A 182 0.73 -15.66 -4.41
C SER A 182 1.62 -16.72 -5.06
N GLN A 183 2.69 -16.32 -5.75
CA GLN A 183 3.67 -17.25 -6.31
C GLN A 183 4.40 -18.04 -5.23
N VAL A 184 4.83 -17.36 -4.16
CA VAL A 184 5.58 -17.98 -3.06
C VAL A 184 4.70 -18.90 -2.22
N THR A 185 3.49 -18.47 -1.89
CA THR A 185 2.61 -19.19 -0.95
C THR A 185 1.65 -20.16 -1.61
N ARG A 186 1.28 -19.92 -2.87
CA ARG A 186 0.14 -20.56 -3.56
C ARG A 186 -1.19 -20.35 -2.84
N LEU A 187 -1.30 -19.30 -2.02
CA LEU A 187 -2.50 -18.96 -1.25
C LEU A 187 -3.08 -17.62 -1.69
N PRO A 188 -4.42 -17.45 -1.65
CA PRO A 188 -5.05 -16.16 -1.97
C PRO A 188 -4.80 -15.13 -0.86
N PRO A 189 -5.02 -13.82 -1.08
CA PRO A 189 -5.00 -12.84 0.00
C PRO A 189 -6.24 -12.97 0.91
N ILE A 190 -6.29 -12.22 2.02
CA ILE A 190 -7.43 -12.17 2.95
C ILE A 190 -7.94 -10.73 3.07
N LYS A 191 -9.24 -10.54 2.81
CA LYS A 191 -9.94 -9.27 3.03
C LYS A 191 -10.59 -9.24 4.42
N VAL A 192 -10.32 -8.19 5.22
CA VAL A 192 -10.80 -8.10 6.62
C VAL A 192 -12.14 -7.41 6.81
N THR A 193 -12.50 -6.40 6.00
CA THR A 193 -13.79 -5.69 6.13
C THR A 193 -14.39 -5.36 4.77
N GLN A 194 -15.71 -5.12 4.73
CA GLN A 194 -16.44 -4.76 3.50
C GLN A 194 -16.60 -3.24 3.31
N ARG A 195 -15.88 -2.39 4.06
CA ARG A 195 -16.10 -0.93 3.98
C ARG A 195 -15.92 -0.43 2.53
N LYS A 196 -17.00 0.12 1.96
CA LYS A 196 -17.04 0.66 0.58
C LYS A 196 -16.08 1.84 0.38
N GLN A 197 -15.79 2.60 1.43
CA GLN A 197 -14.85 3.71 1.43
C GLN A 197 -13.83 3.53 2.55
N TYR A 198 -12.57 3.36 2.16
CA TYR A 198 -11.41 3.34 3.07
C TYR A 198 -10.49 4.55 2.82
N ARG A 199 -10.80 5.38 1.82
CA ARG A 199 -10.13 6.64 1.53
C ARG A 199 -11.07 7.79 1.86
N GLU A 200 -10.49 8.91 2.24
CA GLU A 200 -11.26 10.11 2.53
C GLU A 200 -11.99 10.59 1.26
N ALA A 201 -13.31 10.75 1.34
CA ALA A 201 -14.04 11.40 0.26
C ALA A 201 -13.62 12.87 0.24
N ALA A 202 -13.24 13.40 -0.93
CA ALA A 202 -12.91 14.82 -1.04
C ALA A 202 -14.12 15.65 -0.60
N THR A 203 -13.94 16.44 0.46
CA THR A 203 -15.01 17.21 1.10
C THR A 203 -15.49 18.40 0.26
N SER A 204 -14.82 18.70 -0.86
CA SER A 204 -15.27 19.65 -1.88
C SER A 204 -14.55 19.43 -3.22
N PRO A 205 -15.22 19.59 -4.39
CA PRO A 205 -14.59 19.46 -5.71
C PRO A 205 -13.44 20.46 -5.94
N ALA A 206 -13.49 21.62 -5.27
CA ALA A 206 -12.52 22.70 -5.42
C ALA A 206 -11.22 22.51 -4.61
N THR A 207 -11.19 21.58 -3.64
CA THR A 207 -10.01 21.26 -2.81
C THR A 207 -9.56 19.81 -2.95
N ALA A 208 -10.22 19.04 -3.82
CA ALA A 208 -9.88 17.69 -4.18
C ALA A 208 -8.64 17.69 -5.08
N TYR A 209 -7.47 17.35 -4.54
CA TYR A 209 -6.32 17.07 -5.40
C TYR A 209 -6.63 15.86 -6.31
N PRO A 210 -6.16 15.86 -7.58
CA PRO A 210 -6.37 14.72 -8.46
C PRO A 210 -5.75 13.48 -7.82
N SER A 211 -6.61 12.53 -7.43
CA SER A 211 -6.15 11.21 -7.00
C SER A 211 -5.47 10.53 -8.19
N PRO A 212 -4.35 9.81 -8.03
CA PRO A 212 -3.78 9.00 -9.09
C PRO A 212 -4.76 7.99 -9.71
N TRP A 213 -5.85 7.66 -9.01
CA TRP A 213 -6.94 6.81 -9.51
C TRP A 213 -7.88 7.50 -10.49
N ASN A 214 -7.88 8.84 -10.51
CA ASN A 214 -8.70 9.66 -11.42
C ASN A 214 -7.99 9.87 -12.76
N ASP A 215 -6.73 9.46 -12.88
CA ASP A 215 -5.99 9.45 -14.14
C ASP A 215 -6.68 8.47 -15.13
N PRO A 216 -7.08 8.91 -16.34
CA PRO A 216 -7.65 8.04 -17.36
C PRO A 216 -6.78 6.81 -17.67
N ASP A 217 -5.46 6.93 -17.56
CA ASP A 217 -4.53 5.86 -17.88
C ASP A 217 -4.39 4.85 -16.73
N HIS A 218 -4.88 5.16 -15.53
CA HIS A 218 -4.67 4.33 -14.34
C HIS A 218 -5.10 2.87 -14.53
N PHE A 219 -6.28 2.64 -15.10
CA PHE A 219 -6.80 1.29 -15.33
C PHE A 219 -6.11 0.58 -16.49
N VAL A 220 -5.75 1.34 -17.53
CA VAL A 220 -5.01 0.84 -18.70
C VAL A 220 -3.63 0.36 -18.27
N GLN A 221 -2.91 1.17 -17.47
CA GLN A 221 -1.62 0.81 -16.89
C GLN A 221 -1.72 -0.44 -16.02
N ARG A 222 -2.70 -0.53 -15.11
CA ARG A 222 -2.87 -1.72 -14.26
C ARG A 222 -3.12 -2.98 -15.09
N GLN A 223 -3.90 -2.89 -16.16
CA GLN A 223 -4.10 -3.99 -17.09
C GLN A 223 -2.81 -4.35 -17.83
N ALA A 224 -2.04 -3.37 -18.30
CA ALA A 224 -0.75 -3.61 -18.93
C ALA A 224 0.24 -4.29 -17.98
N CYS A 225 0.30 -3.84 -16.72
CA CYS A 225 1.13 -4.45 -15.68
C CYS A 225 0.75 -5.91 -15.43
N LEU A 226 -0.55 -6.26 -15.31
CA LEU A 226 -0.98 -7.65 -15.16
C LEU A 226 -0.44 -8.54 -16.29
N ASN A 227 -0.57 -8.08 -17.53
CA ASN A 227 -0.12 -8.84 -18.70
C ASN A 227 1.40 -8.89 -18.83
N ALA A 228 2.13 -7.85 -18.38
CA ALA A 228 3.58 -7.90 -18.31
C ALA A 228 4.05 -8.90 -17.24
N PHE A 229 3.45 -8.86 -16.06
CA PHE A 229 3.83 -9.67 -14.91
C PHE A 229 3.58 -11.16 -15.15
N VAL A 230 2.44 -11.55 -15.72
CA VAL A 230 2.13 -12.95 -15.99
C VAL A 230 3.14 -13.61 -16.94
N THR A 231 3.84 -12.87 -17.81
CA THR A 231 4.86 -13.47 -18.68
C THR A 231 6.09 -13.98 -17.93
N HIS A 232 6.23 -13.61 -16.65
CA HIS A 232 7.33 -14.05 -15.79
C HIS A 232 7.02 -15.31 -14.96
N TRP A 233 5.74 -15.71 -14.85
CA TRP A 233 5.30 -16.84 -14.02
C TRP A 233 4.40 -17.80 -14.78
#